data_AF-A0A6P6Y7L5-F1
#
_entry.id   AF-A0A6P6Y7L5-F1
#
_cell.length_a   1.000
_cell.length_b   1.000
_cell.length_c   1.000
_cell.angle_alpha   90.00
_cell.angle_beta   90.00
_cell.angle_gamma   90.00
#
_symmetry.space_group_name_H-M   'P 1'
#
loop_
_entity.id
_entity.type
_entity.pdbx_description
1 polymer ?
#
loop_
_entity_poly.entity_id
_entity_poly.type
_entity_poly.pdbx_seq_one_letter_code
_entity_poly.pdbx_strand_id
1 'polypeptide(L)'
;MNQEYKNTNSPLYCEKLNVETLNKLFRLCDTQFCPLSSIVGALAAQETIKYTGKYIPLNQWFFCDFAELAQDEVTSARELTAFAPRYEHLIRILGSQNTQILQNAKLFCVGLGALGCEYMKLLALLGAGSGADGELFITDMDNIELSNLNRQFLFQEQHIGLSKAEVAAEQALAMNRDLKFVVHKEKLDVSTENIFDRKFWLSVDCVLNGLDNVESRQYVDGKCVCFEKPLVDAGTLGPRCNIQVVYPHVTSSYSDSRDPEEDSIPLCTLKHFPNKIEHCLQWARDTFTFMFQVAVQTLNEAQSNPKQRLSDLLNDNPDEYLEKLFTIMLVLLDVQRSSRNERLQKLVALADFLLQTYFINEIKQLLHNFPADLVCENGSRFWSGPKRPPTPLELQICDAEQFAFIARQPYNHLLAEAN
;
A
#
# COMPACT_ATOMS: atom_id res chain seq x y z
N MET A 1 -1.17 34.61 -2.17
CA MET A 1 -0.76 35.72 -1.26
C MET A 1 0.69 36.07 -1.56
N ASN A 2 0.97 37.30 -2.01
CA ASN A 2 2.34 37.80 -2.18
C ASN A 2 3.06 37.87 -0.83
N GLN A 3 4.35 37.51 -0.80
CA GLN A 3 5.17 37.49 0.41
C GLN A 3 5.31 38.87 1.10
N GLU A 4 5.07 39.97 0.37
CA GLU A 4 5.23 41.34 0.85
C GLU A 4 4.29 41.73 2.01
N TYR A 5 3.15 41.06 2.19
CA TYR A 5 2.15 41.46 3.17
C TYR A 5 2.24 40.74 4.53
N LYS A 6 3.21 39.83 4.72
CA LYS A 6 3.30 39.01 5.96
C LYS A 6 3.78 39.79 7.20
N ASN A 7 4.40 40.95 7.05
CA ASN A 7 5.07 41.65 8.15
C ASN A 7 4.46 43.01 8.53
N THR A 8 3.35 43.41 7.93
CA THR A 8 2.72 44.69 8.22
C THR A 8 1.37 44.48 8.89
N ASN A 9 1.19 45.00 10.12
CA ASN A 9 -0.11 45.18 10.80
C ASN A 9 -1.07 46.15 10.05
N SER A 10 -0.85 46.34 8.74
CA SER A 10 -1.67 47.19 7.89
C SER A 10 -2.98 46.47 7.58
N PRO A 11 -4.11 47.19 7.52
CA PRO A 11 -5.36 46.62 7.05
C PRO A 11 -5.15 46.03 5.66
N LEU A 12 -5.56 44.77 5.47
CA LEU A 12 -5.51 44.08 4.19
C LEU A 12 -6.38 44.85 3.20
N TYR A 13 -5.77 45.49 2.21
CA TYR A 13 -6.46 46.20 1.14
C TYR A 13 -6.53 45.31 -0.11
N CYS A 14 -7.74 45.13 -0.65
CA CYS A 14 -7.92 44.53 -1.96
C CYS A 14 -7.94 45.64 -3.02
N GLU A 15 -6.85 45.83 -3.76
CA GLU A 15 -6.74 46.89 -4.77
C GLU A 15 -7.72 46.71 -5.94
N LYS A 16 -8.11 45.46 -6.23
CA LYS A 16 -9.02 45.14 -7.33
C LYS A 16 -9.81 43.87 -7.02
N LEU A 17 -11.12 44.01 -6.99
CA LEU A 17 -12.05 42.92 -6.74
C LEU A 17 -12.23 42.12 -8.03
N ASN A 18 -12.00 40.81 -8.01
CA ASN A 18 -12.39 39.94 -9.13
C ASN A 18 -13.91 39.69 -9.05
N VAL A 19 -14.66 40.52 -9.77
CA VAL A 19 -16.13 40.47 -9.81
C VAL A 19 -16.63 39.13 -10.35
N GLU A 20 -15.92 38.51 -11.29
CA GLU A 20 -16.31 37.21 -11.84
C GLU A 20 -16.22 36.10 -10.80
N THR A 21 -15.10 36.01 -10.07
CA THR A 21 -14.93 35.06 -8.98
C THR A 21 -15.97 35.25 -7.89
N LEU A 22 -16.29 36.50 -7.53
CA LEU A 22 -17.33 36.79 -6.54
C LEU A 22 -18.71 36.42 -7.03
N ASN A 23 -19.03 36.68 -8.30
CA ASN A 23 -20.32 36.27 -8.86
C ASN A 23 -20.47 34.74 -8.83
N LYS A 24 -19.41 34.00 -9.17
CA LYS A 24 -19.37 32.53 -9.03
C LYS A 24 -19.59 32.10 -7.58
N LEU A 25 -18.89 32.74 -6.64
CA LEU A 25 -19.04 32.47 -5.20
C LEU A 25 -20.47 32.72 -4.70
N PHE A 26 -21.06 33.87 -5.01
CA PHE A 26 -22.42 34.21 -4.56
C PHE A 26 -23.49 33.31 -5.20
N ARG A 27 -23.30 32.89 -6.45
CA ARG A 27 -24.22 31.96 -7.11
C ARG A 27 -24.21 30.56 -6.49
N LEU A 28 -23.04 30.12 -6.02
CA LEU A 28 -22.81 28.78 -5.48
C LEU A 28 -22.75 28.74 -3.94
N CYS A 29 -22.98 29.86 -3.24
CA CYS A 29 -22.79 29.94 -1.79
C CYS A 29 -23.69 29.00 -0.99
N ASP A 30 -24.85 28.65 -1.55
CA ASP A 30 -25.83 27.72 -0.97
C ASP A 30 -25.79 26.36 -1.70
N THR A 31 -24.58 25.91 -2.06
CA THR A 31 -24.36 24.59 -2.66
C THR A 31 -23.41 23.74 -1.83
N GLN A 32 -23.64 22.43 -1.87
CA GLN A 32 -22.79 21.45 -1.22
C GLN A 32 -22.10 20.60 -2.28
N PHE A 33 -20.78 20.46 -2.18
CA PHE A 33 -19.98 19.66 -3.10
C PHE A 33 -19.17 18.62 -2.31
N CYS A 34 -19.54 17.34 -2.43
CA CYS A 34 -18.99 16.30 -1.56
C CYS A 34 -17.45 16.10 -1.66
N PRO A 35 -16.76 16.35 -2.80
CA PRO A 35 -15.29 16.31 -2.81
C PRO A 35 -14.69 17.43 -1.96
N LEU A 36 -15.25 18.65 -2.02
CA LEU A 36 -14.80 19.76 -1.19
C LEU A 36 -15.06 19.50 0.30
N SER A 37 -16.23 18.94 0.64
CA SER A 37 -16.52 18.50 2.02
C SER A 37 -15.51 17.46 2.51
N SER A 38 -15.04 16.55 1.64
CA SER A 38 -14.04 15.55 2.00
C SER A 38 -12.67 16.17 2.23
N ILE A 39 -12.25 17.13 1.41
CA ILE A 39 -10.99 17.89 1.59
C ILE A 39 -11.02 18.68 2.90
N VAL A 40 -12.07 19.49 3.12
CA VAL A 40 -12.21 20.31 4.32
C VAL A 40 -12.32 19.44 5.57
N GLY A 41 -13.09 18.35 5.51
CA GLY A 41 -13.20 17.37 6.59
C GLY A 41 -11.87 16.72 6.93
N ALA A 42 -11.09 16.30 5.93
CA ALA A 42 -9.77 15.72 6.14
C ALA A 42 -8.78 16.72 6.76
N LEU A 43 -8.78 17.97 6.29
CA LEU A 43 -7.96 19.04 6.87
C LEU A 43 -8.35 19.32 8.33
N ALA A 44 -9.65 19.47 8.62
CA ALA A 44 -10.13 19.72 9.97
C ALA A 44 -9.81 18.55 10.93
N ALA A 45 -9.99 17.31 10.48
CA ALA A 45 -9.61 16.11 11.23
C ALA A 45 -8.10 16.08 11.50
N GLN A 46 -7.28 16.40 10.49
CA GLN A 46 -5.85 16.47 10.66
C GLN A 46 -5.45 17.58 11.62
N GLU A 47 -5.98 18.81 11.49
CA GLU A 47 -5.75 19.92 12.43
C GLU A 47 -6.08 19.51 13.88
N THR A 48 -7.16 18.74 14.08
CA THR A 48 -7.51 18.18 15.40
C THR A 48 -6.39 17.29 15.94
N ILE A 49 -5.80 16.43 15.10
CA ILE A 49 -4.64 15.60 15.47
C ILE A 49 -3.42 16.48 15.78
N LYS A 50 -3.23 17.62 15.10
CA LYS A 50 -2.07 18.50 15.34
C LYS A 50 -2.07 19.12 16.74
N TYR A 51 -3.22 19.21 17.41
CA TYR A 51 -3.29 19.61 18.83
C TYR A 51 -2.51 18.68 19.77
N THR A 52 -2.17 17.46 19.35
CA THR A 52 -1.27 16.57 20.09
C THR A 52 0.19 17.06 20.13
N GLY A 53 0.53 18.11 19.37
CA GLY A 53 1.89 18.65 19.26
C GLY A 53 2.79 17.91 18.27
N LYS A 54 2.27 16.89 17.56
CA LYS A 54 3.05 16.06 16.63
C LYS A 54 3.38 16.75 15.30
N TYR A 55 2.50 17.62 14.79
CA TYR A 55 2.63 18.26 13.48
C TYR A 55 2.42 19.77 13.56
N ILE A 56 2.90 20.50 12.55
CA ILE A 56 2.78 21.96 12.47
C ILE A 56 1.33 22.34 12.08
N PRO A 57 0.60 23.07 12.92
CA PRO A 57 -0.75 23.56 12.61
C PRO A 57 -0.77 24.55 11.46
N LEU A 58 -1.92 24.67 10.80
CA LEU A 58 -2.15 25.79 9.89
C LEU A 58 -2.09 27.12 10.65
N ASN A 59 -1.48 28.13 10.03
CA ASN A 59 -1.33 29.47 10.61
C ASN A 59 -1.67 30.54 9.57
N GLN A 60 -2.90 31.07 9.50
CA GLN A 60 -4.13 30.73 10.25
C GLN A 60 -5.27 30.33 9.32
N TRP A 61 -5.20 30.80 8.08
CA TRP A 61 -6.25 30.68 7.07
C TRP A 61 -5.80 29.79 5.94
N PHE A 62 -6.70 28.91 5.50
CA PHE A 62 -6.51 28.09 4.32
C PHE A 62 -7.70 28.34 3.40
N PHE A 63 -7.43 28.85 2.20
CA PHE A 63 -8.41 29.04 1.14
C PHE A 63 -8.06 28.09 0.00
N CYS A 64 -9.06 27.35 -0.47
CA CYS A 64 -8.97 26.45 -1.61
C CYS A 64 -10.28 26.55 -2.38
N ASP A 65 -10.17 26.69 -3.70
CA ASP A 65 -11.30 26.73 -4.61
C ASP A 65 -11.04 25.86 -5.83
N PHE A 66 -12.13 25.51 -6.51
CA PHE A 66 -12.14 24.74 -7.76
C PHE A 66 -13.09 25.44 -8.73
N ALA A 67 -12.93 26.76 -8.86
CA ALA A 67 -13.84 27.61 -9.62
C ALA A 67 -13.93 27.21 -11.11
N GLU A 68 -12.93 26.50 -11.62
CA GLU A 68 -12.87 25.94 -12.97
C GLU A 68 -13.96 24.89 -13.24
N LEU A 69 -14.51 24.27 -12.18
CA LEU A 69 -15.62 23.31 -12.30
C LEU A 69 -16.98 24.00 -12.49
N ALA A 70 -17.10 25.26 -12.08
CA ALA A 70 -18.35 25.99 -12.10
C ALA A 70 -18.67 26.47 -13.53
N GLN A 71 -19.73 25.92 -14.14
CA GLN A 71 -20.21 26.40 -15.44
C GLN A 71 -20.70 27.83 -15.37
N ASP A 72 -20.46 28.69 -16.37
CA ASP A 72 -20.88 30.10 -16.32
C ASP A 72 -22.40 30.28 -16.47
N GLU A 73 -23.10 29.33 -17.08
CA GLU A 73 -24.55 29.39 -17.33
C GLU A 73 -25.38 29.02 -16.09
N VAL A 74 -26.56 29.65 -15.95
CA VAL A 74 -27.51 29.37 -14.88
C VAL A 74 -28.50 28.31 -15.35
N THR A 75 -28.40 27.08 -14.85
CA THR A 75 -29.44 26.06 -15.07
C THR A 75 -30.73 26.50 -14.39
N SER A 76 -31.86 26.45 -15.09
CA SER A 76 -33.13 26.95 -14.57
C SER A 76 -33.67 26.02 -13.45
N ALA A 77 -34.31 26.60 -12.42
CA ALA A 77 -34.91 25.84 -11.31
C ALA A 77 -35.91 24.75 -11.76
N ARG A 78 -36.51 24.92 -12.94
CA ARG A 78 -37.49 23.99 -13.52
C ARG A 78 -36.85 22.75 -14.14
N GLU A 79 -35.63 22.85 -14.65
CA GLU A 79 -34.83 21.70 -15.11
C GLU A 79 -34.25 20.92 -13.92
N LEU A 80 -33.94 21.61 -12.82
CA LEU A 80 -33.34 21.06 -11.60
C LEU A 80 -34.29 20.13 -10.82
N THR A 81 -35.57 20.51 -10.65
CA THR A 81 -36.51 19.81 -9.75
C THR A 81 -37.23 18.61 -10.36
N ALA A 82 -37.19 18.42 -11.69
CA ALA A 82 -37.99 17.41 -12.36
C ALA A 82 -37.31 16.02 -12.45
N PHE A 83 -35.98 15.92 -12.26
CA PHE A 83 -35.23 14.71 -12.58
C PHE A 83 -34.52 14.01 -11.41
N ALA A 84 -33.96 14.72 -10.43
CA ALA A 84 -33.31 14.08 -9.27
C ALA A 84 -32.96 15.07 -8.14
N PRO A 85 -33.82 15.25 -7.11
CA PRO A 85 -33.60 16.26 -6.05
C PRO A 85 -32.29 16.05 -5.27
N ARG A 86 -31.77 14.82 -5.22
CA ARG A 86 -30.50 14.49 -4.56
C ARG A 86 -29.25 15.11 -5.22
N TYR A 87 -29.32 15.49 -6.50
CA TYR A 87 -28.18 16.03 -7.26
C TYR A 87 -28.32 17.52 -7.59
N GLU A 88 -29.28 18.22 -6.99
CA GLU A 88 -29.55 19.64 -7.27
C GLU A 88 -28.29 20.50 -7.16
N HIS A 89 -27.54 20.37 -6.07
CA HIS A 89 -26.30 21.12 -5.86
C HIS A 89 -25.23 20.79 -6.92
N LEU A 90 -25.10 19.52 -7.30
CA LEU A 90 -24.15 19.09 -8.32
C LEU A 90 -24.51 19.68 -9.69
N ILE A 91 -25.80 19.69 -10.05
CA ILE A 91 -26.28 20.29 -11.30
C ILE A 91 -26.05 21.81 -11.30
N ARG A 92 -26.26 22.50 -10.17
CA ARG A 92 -25.95 23.94 -10.06
C ARG A 92 -24.47 24.26 -10.23
N ILE A 93 -23.58 23.32 -9.88
CA ILE A 93 -22.12 23.49 -10.00
C ILE A 93 -21.66 23.12 -11.41
N LEU A 94 -21.92 21.88 -11.85
CA LEU A 94 -21.40 21.32 -13.09
C LEU A 94 -22.30 21.56 -14.31
N GLY A 95 -23.55 21.97 -14.12
CA GLY A 95 -24.57 21.97 -15.15
C GLY A 95 -25.23 20.59 -15.36
N SER A 96 -26.43 20.60 -15.93
CA SER A 96 -27.23 19.38 -16.17
C SER A 96 -26.53 18.42 -17.14
N GLN A 97 -25.94 18.95 -18.21
CA GLN A 97 -25.23 18.15 -19.22
C GLN A 97 -24.06 17.38 -18.63
N ASN A 98 -23.15 18.04 -17.90
CA ASN A 98 -21.99 17.37 -17.31
C ASN A 98 -22.39 16.39 -16.20
N THR A 99 -23.45 16.72 -15.44
CA THR A 99 -24.01 15.79 -14.44
C THR A 99 -24.53 14.53 -15.13
N GLN A 100 -25.22 14.66 -16.26
CA GLN A 100 -25.72 13.51 -17.03
C GLN A 100 -24.57 12.68 -17.63
N ILE A 101 -23.50 13.33 -18.11
CA ILE A 101 -22.28 12.65 -18.57
C ILE A 101 -21.68 11.83 -17.43
N LEU A 102 -21.52 12.43 -16.24
CA LEU A 102 -20.97 11.74 -15.07
C LEU A 102 -21.85 10.54 -14.65
N GLN A 103 -23.18 10.70 -14.67
CA GLN A 103 -24.11 9.63 -14.35
C GLN A 103 -24.05 8.48 -15.35
N ASN A 104 -23.90 8.77 -16.65
CA ASN A 104 -23.82 7.73 -17.69
C ASN A 104 -22.40 7.20 -17.91
N ALA A 105 -21.40 7.66 -17.15
CA ALA A 105 -20.02 7.23 -17.31
C ALA A 105 -19.82 5.76 -16.86
N LYS A 106 -18.94 5.06 -17.56
CA LYS A 106 -18.46 3.73 -17.22
C LYS A 106 -17.09 3.81 -16.58
N LEU A 107 -17.02 3.70 -15.27
CA LEU A 107 -15.80 3.95 -14.50
C LEU A 107 -15.21 2.65 -13.97
N PHE A 108 -13.88 2.51 -14.06
CA PHE A 108 -13.18 1.34 -13.53
C PHE A 108 -12.32 1.73 -12.33
N CYS A 109 -12.68 1.26 -11.13
CA CYS A 109 -11.89 1.45 -9.92
C CYS A 109 -11.03 0.22 -9.63
N VAL A 110 -9.72 0.42 -9.56
CA VAL A 110 -8.74 -0.66 -9.31
C VAL A 110 -8.17 -0.51 -7.90
N GLY A 111 -8.46 -1.47 -7.01
CA GLY A 111 -8.08 -1.42 -5.61
C GLY A 111 -9.11 -0.69 -4.75
N LEU A 112 -9.65 -1.41 -3.76
CA LEU A 112 -10.77 -1.02 -2.89
C LEU A 112 -10.26 -0.87 -1.44
N GLY A 113 -8.99 -0.49 -1.30
CA GLY A 113 -8.36 -0.11 -0.04
C GLY A 113 -8.79 1.27 0.46
N ALA A 114 -7.87 2.02 1.08
CA ALA A 114 -8.20 3.32 1.70
C ALA A 114 -8.71 4.35 0.66
N LEU A 115 -7.97 4.51 -0.45
CA LEU A 115 -8.37 5.39 -1.55
C LEU A 115 -9.65 4.88 -2.23
N GLY A 116 -9.71 3.57 -2.50
CA GLY A 116 -10.89 2.96 -3.11
C GLY A 116 -12.18 3.17 -2.30
N CYS A 117 -12.13 3.03 -0.96
CA CYS A 117 -13.28 3.34 -0.10
C CYS A 117 -13.76 4.80 -0.24
N GLU A 118 -12.82 5.75 -0.29
CA GLU A 118 -13.13 7.16 -0.49
C GLU A 118 -13.71 7.43 -1.89
N TYR A 119 -13.15 6.81 -2.93
CA TYR A 119 -13.71 6.88 -4.29
C TYR A 119 -15.13 6.32 -4.32
N MET A 120 -15.36 5.14 -3.75
CA MET A 120 -16.67 4.51 -3.72
C MET A 120 -17.74 5.39 -3.07
N LYS A 121 -17.41 6.02 -1.94
CA LYS A 121 -18.28 7.03 -1.31
C LYS A 121 -18.52 8.22 -2.25
N LEU A 122 -17.47 8.80 -2.83
CA LEU A 122 -17.60 9.98 -3.69
C LEU A 122 -18.41 9.68 -4.97
N LEU A 123 -18.14 8.56 -5.64
CA LEU A 123 -18.89 8.09 -6.80
C LEU A 123 -20.37 7.91 -6.46
N ALA A 124 -20.67 7.31 -5.30
CA ALA A 124 -22.04 7.15 -4.82
C ALA A 124 -22.74 8.49 -4.56
N LEU A 125 -22.07 9.43 -3.89
CA LEU A 125 -22.62 10.75 -3.57
C LEU A 125 -22.79 11.63 -4.81
N LEU A 126 -21.91 11.49 -5.80
CA LEU A 126 -21.97 12.22 -7.07
C LEU A 126 -22.94 11.58 -8.08
N GLY A 127 -23.39 10.34 -7.83
CA GLY A 127 -24.19 9.58 -8.79
C GLY A 127 -23.41 9.15 -10.03
N ALA A 128 -22.08 9.06 -9.93
CA ALA A 128 -21.24 8.66 -11.05
C ALA A 128 -21.50 7.20 -11.42
N GLY A 129 -21.83 6.94 -12.69
CA GLY A 129 -22.23 5.62 -13.16
C GLY A 129 -23.64 5.16 -12.73
N SER A 130 -24.47 6.04 -12.16
CA SER A 130 -25.84 5.72 -11.74
C SER A 130 -26.91 5.89 -12.83
N GLY A 131 -26.51 6.36 -14.01
CA GLY A 131 -27.38 6.66 -15.14
C GLY A 131 -27.85 5.41 -15.88
N ALA A 132 -28.64 5.59 -16.94
CA ALA A 132 -29.18 4.47 -17.73
C ALA A 132 -28.06 3.63 -18.35
N ASP A 133 -27.04 4.31 -18.89
CA ASP A 133 -25.88 3.70 -19.57
C ASP A 133 -24.62 3.63 -18.70
N GLY A 134 -24.71 4.16 -17.47
CA GLY A 134 -23.60 4.17 -16.52
C GLY A 134 -23.36 2.82 -15.86
N GLU A 135 -22.11 2.57 -15.49
CA GLU A 135 -21.68 1.31 -14.87
C GLU A 135 -20.37 1.52 -14.08
N LEU A 136 -20.26 0.90 -12.91
CA LEU A 136 -19.05 0.90 -12.12
C LEU A 136 -18.41 -0.49 -12.14
N PHE A 137 -17.25 -0.59 -12.77
CA PHE A 137 -16.40 -1.77 -12.71
C PHE A 137 -15.47 -1.61 -11.51
N ILE A 138 -15.37 -2.62 -10.66
CA ILE A 138 -14.49 -2.57 -9.49
C ILE A 138 -13.71 -3.89 -9.37
N THR A 139 -12.45 -3.81 -8.95
CA THR A 139 -11.65 -5.01 -8.69
C THR A 139 -10.71 -4.86 -7.50
N ASP A 140 -10.70 -5.86 -6.62
CA ASP A 140 -9.74 -6.00 -5.52
C ASP A 140 -9.63 -7.49 -5.14
N MET A 141 -8.41 -8.02 -5.07
CA MET A 141 -8.17 -9.42 -4.74
C MET A 141 -8.15 -9.72 -3.25
N ASP A 142 -8.06 -8.69 -2.41
CA ASP A 142 -7.88 -8.86 -0.99
C ASP A 142 -9.21 -9.07 -0.26
N ASN A 143 -9.10 -9.78 0.86
CA ASN A 143 -10.12 -9.81 1.88
C ASN A 143 -9.88 -8.72 2.93
N ILE A 144 -10.92 -8.38 3.68
CA ILE A 144 -10.88 -7.36 4.72
C ILE A 144 -10.16 -7.89 5.95
N GLU A 145 -9.19 -7.13 6.46
CA GLU A 145 -8.49 -7.42 7.71
C GLU A 145 -8.79 -6.40 8.80
N LEU A 146 -8.59 -6.77 10.07
CA LEU A 146 -8.75 -5.85 11.20
C LEU A 146 -7.90 -4.58 11.05
N SER A 147 -6.67 -4.73 10.54
CA SER A 147 -5.73 -3.64 10.31
C SER A 147 -6.22 -2.62 9.27
N ASN A 148 -7.23 -2.97 8.47
CA ASN A 148 -7.76 -2.13 7.41
C ASN A 148 -8.81 -1.13 7.93
N LEU A 149 -9.54 -1.49 8.99
CA LEU A 149 -10.70 -0.75 9.49
C LEU A 149 -10.37 0.67 9.97
N ASN A 150 -9.10 0.93 10.32
CA ASN A 150 -8.66 2.25 10.76
C ASN A 150 -8.71 3.34 9.66
N ARG A 151 -8.80 2.93 8.39
CA ARG A 151 -8.74 3.84 7.22
C ARG A 151 -9.66 3.45 6.07
N GLN A 152 -10.26 2.26 6.11
CA GLN A 152 -11.19 1.76 5.10
C GLN A 152 -12.60 1.73 5.69
N PHE A 153 -13.19 2.92 5.85
CA PHE A 153 -14.39 3.15 6.65
C PHE A 153 -15.68 2.50 6.10
N LEU A 154 -15.66 1.99 4.87
CA LEU A 154 -16.78 1.17 4.35
C LEU A 154 -16.85 -0.18 5.08
N PHE A 155 -15.76 -0.64 5.67
CA PHE A 155 -15.67 -1.94 6.31
C PHE A 155 -15.89 -1.86 7.82
N GLN A 156 -16.43 -2.93 8.39
CA GLN A 156 -16.73 -3.05 9.82
C GLN A 156 -16.19 -4.39 10.33
N GLU A 157 -16.11 -4.58 11.65
CA GLU A 157 -15.57 -5.80 12.26
C GLU A 157 -16.25 -7.07 11.75
N GLN A 158 -17.56 -7.03 11.54
CA GLN A 158 -18.34 -8.16 11.01
C GLN A 158 -18.00 -8.53 9.55
N HIS A 159 -17.30 -7.66 8.82
CA HIS A 159 -16.89 -7.90 7.44
C HIS A 159 -15.48 -8.52 7.33
N ILE A 160 -14.78 -8.72 8.45
CA ILE A 160 -13.42 -9.31 8.44
C ILE A 160 -13.45 -10.70 7.78
N GLY A 161 -12.52 -10.92 6.84
CA GLY A 161 -12.41 -12.15 6.04
C GLY A 161 -13.27 -12.17 4.78
N LEU A 162 -14.18 -11.21 4.58
CA LEU A 162 -14.96 -11.07 3.35
C LEU A 162 -14.18 -10.28 2.28
N SER A 163 -14.57 -10.43 1.01
CA SER A 163 -13.95 -9.70 -0.11
C SER A 163 -14.15 -8.19 0.02
N LYS A 164 -13.07 -7.41 -0.13
CA LYS A 164 -13.15 -5.94 -0.17
C LYS A 164 -14.06 -5.46 -1.29
N ALA A 165 -13.92 -6.04 -2.48
CA ALA A 165 -14.67 -5.63 -3.67
C ALA A 165 -16.19 -5.81 -3.49
N GLU A 166 -16.63 -6.98 -3.03
CA GLU A 166 -18.05 -7.28 -2.82
C GLU A 166 -18.67 -6.39 -1.74
N VAL A 167 -18.02 -6.27 -0.58
CA VAL A 167 -18.52 -5.45 0.53
C VAL A 167 -18.52 -3.97 0.17
N ALA A 168 -17.50 -3.46 -0.53
CA ALA A 168 -17.46 -2.06 -0.94
C ALA A 168 -18.62 -1.71 -1.90
N ALA A 169 -18.95 -2.61 -2.84
CA ALA A 169 -20.11 -2.46 -3.71
C ALA A 169 -21.42 -2.42 -2.91
N GLU A 170 -21.59 -3.32 -1.94
CA GLU A 170 -22.78 -3.37 -1.07
C GLU A 170 -22.96 -2.06 -0.29
N GLN A 171 -21.88 -1.55 0.30
CA GLN A 171 -21.90 -0.31 1.10
C GLN A 171 -22.16 0.92 0.21
N ALA A 172 -21.57 0.98 -0.98
CA ALA A 172 -21.86 2.03 -1.95
C ALA A 172 -23.34 2.00 -2.41
N LEU A 173 -23.90 0.80 -2.64
CA LEU A 173 -25.33 0.63 -2.95
C LEU A 173 -26.23 1.07 -1.80
N ALA A 174 -25.80 0.90 -0.55
CA ALA A 174 -26.53 1.40 0.60
C ALA A 174 -26.59 2.95 0.63
N MET A 175 -25.54 3.62 0.17
CA MET A 175 -25.52 5.09 0.00
C MET A 175 -26.31 5.55 -1.22
N ASN A 176 -26.27 4.79 -2.31
CA ASN A 176 -26.94 5.11 -3.55
C ASN A 176 -27.41 3.85 -4.29
N ARG A 177 -28.72 3.59 -4.23
CA ARG A 177 -29.36 2.41 -4.85
C ARG A 177 -29.43 2.46 -6.38
N ASP A 178 -29.13 3.61 -6.99
CA ASP A 178 -29.16 3.81 -8.44
C ASP A 178 -27.85 3.33 -9.11
N LEU A 179 -26.81 3.03 -8.32
CA LEU A 179 -25.54 2.54 -8.84
C LEU A 179 -25.66 1.12 -9.41
N LYS A 180 -24.81 0.82 -10.39
CA LYS A 180 -24.69 -0.49 -11.02
C LYS A 180 -23.24 -0.94 -10.95
N PHE A 181 -23.04 -2.18 -10.54
CA PHE A 181 -21.70 -2.72 -10.31
C PHE A 181 -21.44 -3.98 -11.13
N VAL A 182 -20.23 -4.04 -11.70
CA VAL A 182 -19.60 -5.28 -12.13
C VAL A 182 -18.40 -5.49 -11.20
N VAL A 183 -18.50 -6.50 -10.33
CA VAL A 183 -17.55 -6.76 -9.26
C VAL A 183 -16.61 -7.88 -9.67
N HIS A 184 -15.31 -7.61 -9.62
CA HIS A 184 -14.23 -8.55 -9.82
C HIS A 184 -13.43 -8.74 -8.53
N LYS A 185 -12.91 -9.95 -8.34
CA LYS A 185 -12.07 -10.32 -7.18
C LYS A 185 -10.66 -10.71 -7.59
N GLU A 186 -10.34 -10.48 -8.85
CA GLU A 186 -9.10 -10.88 -9.45
C GLU A 186 -8.08 -9.75 -9.37
N LYS A 187 -6.81 -10.12 -9.15
CA LYS A 187 -5.71 -9.17 -9.21
C LYS A 187 -5.57 -8.70 -10.67
N LEU A 188 -5.56 -7.40 -10.87
CA LEU A 188 -5.38 -6.83 -12.20
C LEU A 188 -3.90 -6.90 -12.60
N ASP A 189 -3.53 -7.95 -13.35
CA ASP A 189 -2.19 -8.18 -13.86
C ASP A 189 -2.23 -9.04 -15.14
N VAL A 190 -1.06 -9.40 -15.66
CA VAL A 190 -0.93 -10.18 -16.90
C VAL A 190 -1.67 -11.53 -16.84
N SER A 191 -1.86 -12.11 -15.64
CA SER A 191 -2.49 -13.42 -15.49
C SER A 191 -4.02 -13.39 -15.67
N THR A 192 -4.63 -12.21 -15.63
CA THR A 192 -6.10 -12.02 -15.64
C THR A 192 -6.61 -11.30 -16.90
N GLU A 193 -5.79 -11.22 -17.95
CA GLU A 193 -6.16 -10.56 -19.21
C GLU A 193 -7.27 -11.28 -20.00
N ASN A 194 -7.55 -12.53 -19.66
CA ASN A 194 -8.74 -13.24 -20.16
C ASN A 194 -10.05 -12.68 -19.59
N ILE A 195 -9.99 -12.02 -18.43
CA ILE A 195 -11.14 -11.36 -17.78
C ILE A 195 -11.17 -9.89 -18.21
N PHE A 196 -10.03 -9.19 -18.06
CA PHE A 196 -9.86 -7.79 -18.43
C PHE A 196 -9.36 -7.68 -19.87
N ASP A 197 -10.12 -8.26 -20.79
CA ASP A 197 -9.76 -8.35 -22.19
C ASP A 197 -9.92 -7.01 -22.93
N ARG A 198 -9.59 -7.00 -24.23
CA ARG A 198 -9.76 -5.81 -25.08
C ARG A 198 -11.18 -5.26 -25.07
N LYS A 199 -12.21 -6.12 -24.98
CA LYS A 199 -13.60 -5.67 -25.00
C LYS A 199 -13.94 -4.94 -23.70
N PHE A 200 -13.46 -5.45 -22.56
CA PHE A 200 -13.58 -4.78 -21.27
C PHE A 200 -12.97 -3.37 -21.32
N TRP A 201 -11.70 -3.26 -21.69
CA TRP A 201 -11.00 -1.97 -21.70
C TRP A 201 -11.68 -0.95 -22.61
N LEU A 202 -12.13 -1.37 -23.80
CA LEU A 202 -12.85 -0.48 -24.71
C LEU A 202 -14.20 0.01 -24.16
N SER A 203 -14.81 -0.71 -23.23
CA SER A 203 -16.10 -0.35 -22.64
C SER A 203 -16.02 0.66 -21.50
N VAL A 204 -14.83 0.89 -20.94
CA VAL A 204 -14.59 1.83 -19.83
C VAL A 204 -14.27 3.22 -20.36
N ASP A 205 -14.78 4.25 -19.70
CA ASP A 205 -14.55 5.66 -20.03
C ASP A 205 -13.36 6.27 -19.28
N CYS A 206 -13.13 5.86 -18.02
CA CYS A 206 -12.05 6.36 -17.17
C CYS A 206 -11.67 5.34 -16.09
N VAL A 207 -10.39 5.33 -15.72
CA VAL A 207 -9.82 4.43 -14.70
C VAL A 207 -9.41 5.23 -13.47
N LEU A 208 -9.69 4.69 -12.28
CA LEU A 208 -9.33 5.26 -10.98
C LEU A 208 -8.43 4.28 -10.22
N ASN A 209 -7.19 4.67 -9.95
CA ASN A 209 -6.25 3.85 -9.20
C ASN A 209 -6.37 4.09 -7.69
N GLY A 210 -6.69 3.02 -6.96
CA GLY A 210 -6.64 2.89 -5.51
C GLY A 210 -5.56 1.90 -5.05
N LEU A 211 -4.46 1.81 -5.82
CA LEU A 211 -3.38 0.83 -5.65
C LEU A 211 -2.35 1.25 -4.60
N ASP A 212 -1.60 0.28 -4.07
CA ASP A 212 -0.60 0.49 -3.01
C ASP A 212 0.85 0.20 -3.44
N ASN A 213 1.06 -0.38 -4.62
CA ASN A 213 2.37 -0.75 -5.13
C ASN A 213 2.64 -0.18 -6.53
N VAL A 214 3.90 0.10 -6.83
CA VAL A 214 4.33 0.74 -8.08
C VAL A 214 4.13 -0.17 -9.30
N GLU A 215 4.39 -1.48 -9.15
CA GLU A 215 4.27 -2.45 -10.26
C GLU A 215 2.84 -2.48 -10.82
N SER A 216 1.84 -2.54 -9.95
CA SER A 216 0.43 -2.55 -10.35
C SER A 216 0.02 -1.21 -10.97
N ARG A 217 0.53 -0.08 -10.47
CA ARG A 217 0.30 1.25 -11.09
C ARG A 217 0.84 1.29 -12.52
N GLN A 218 2.08 0.82 -12.72
CA GLN A 218 2.71 0.76 -14.05
C GLN A 218 1.95 -0.18 -15.00
N TYR A 219 1.45 -1.32 -14.51
CA TYR A 219 0.62 -2.21 -15.31
C TYR A 219 -0.66 -1.51 -15.80
N VAL A 220 -1.40 -0.85 -14.89
CA VAL A 220 -2.64 -0.14 -15.24
C VAL A 220 -2.36 1.04 -16.17
N ASP A 221 -1.31 1.81 -15.92
CA ASP A 221 -0.85 2.90 -16.79
C ASP A 221 -0.57 2.39 -18.21
N GLY A 222 0.18 1.29 -18.35
CA GLY A 222 0.45 0.66 -19.64
C GLY A 222 -0.83 0.23 -20.38
N LYS A 223 -1.84 -0.28 -19.67
CA LYS A 223 -3.16 -0.58 -20.26
C LYS A 223 -3.91 0.68 -20.66
N CYS A 224 -3.91 1.72 -19.83
CA CYS A 224 -4.56 2.99 -20.13
C CYS A 224 -3.94 3.67 -21.35
N VAL A 225 -2.61 3.66 -21.48
CA VAL A 225 -1.91 4.13 -22.69
C VAL A 225 -2.30 3.30 -23.91
N CYS A 226 -2.30 1.97 -23.78
CA CYS A 226 -2.61 1.06 -24.90
C CYS A 226 -4.04 1.21 -25.43
N PHE A 227 -5.01 1.51 -24.56
CA PHE A 227 -6.43 1.63 -24.90
C PHE A 227 -6.94 3.08 -24.92
N GLU A 228 -6.03 4.05 -24.82
CA GLU A 228 -6.33 5.49 -24.82
C GLU A 228 -7.38 5.87 -23.77
N LYS A 229 -7.19 5.38 -22.53
CA LYS A 229 -8.09 5.63 -21.40
C LYS A 229 -7.53 6.69 -20.46
N PRO A 230 -8.34 7.70 -20.08
CA PRO A 230 -8.01 8.56 -18.95
C PRO A 230 -7.79 7.76 -17.68
N LEU A 231 -6.76 8.15 -16.92
CA LEU A 231 -6.39 7.55 -15.65
C LEU A 231 -6.24 8.63 -14.58
N VAL A 232 -6.87 8.41 -13.43
CA VAL A 232 -6.65 9.19 -12.21
C VAL A 232 -5.88 8.32 -11.22
N ASP A 233 -4.64 8.70 -10.93
CA ASP A 233 -3.80 8.05 -9.94
C ASP A 233 -3.62 8.93 -8.70
N ALA A 234 -3.58 8.28 -7.54
CA ALA A 234 -3.23 8.92 -6.29
C ALA A 234 -2.40 8.00 -5.41
N GLY A 235 -1.57 8.62 -4.56
CA GLY A 235 -0.74 7.94 -3.57
C GLY A 235 -0.80 8.64 -2.22
N THR A 236 -0.61 7.85 -1.16
CA THR A 236 -0.52 8.38 0.21
C THR A 236 0.63 7.70 0.95
N LEU A 237 1.35 8.48 1.77
CA LEU A 237 2.40 7.98 2.66
C LEU A 237 2.36 8.79 3.97
N GLY A 238 1.70 8.23 4.98
CA GLY A 238 1.42 8.95 6.22
C GLY A 238 0.61 10.24 5.94
N PRO A 239 1.09 11.44 6.33
CA PRO A 239 0.41 12.70 6.05
C PRO A 239 0.70 13.26 4.65
N ARG A 240 1.52 12.60 3.83
CA ARG A 240 1.84 13.03 2.46
C ARG A 240 0.88 12.39 1.46
N CYS A 241 0.59 13.10 0.39
CA CYS A 241 -0.17 12.58 -0.74
C CYS A 241 0.33 13.18 -2.06
N ASN A 242 -0.01 12.51 -3.16
CA ASN A 242 0.13 13.00 -4.52
C ASN A 242 -1.10 12.60 -5.34
N ILE A 243 -1.39 13.37 -6.39
CA ILE A 243 -2.46 13.10 -7.35
C ILE A 243 -1.87 13.35 -8.74
N GLN A 244 -2.13 12.47 -9.68
CA GLN A 244 -1.75 12.61 -11.08
C GLN A 244 -2.93 12.24 -11.97
N VAL A 245 -3.18 13.06 -12.98
CA VAL A 245 -4.20 12.79 -14.00
C VAL A 245 -3.47 12.56 -15.31
N VAL A 246 -3.66 11.38 -15.91
CA VAL A 246 -3.17 11.03 -17.24
C VAL A 246 -4.33 11.14 -18.21
N TYR A 247 -4.25 12.09 -19.13
CA TYR A 247 -5.25 12.32 -20.17
C TYR A 247 -4.66 12.00 -21.55
N PRO A 248 -5.24 11.06 -22.31
CA PRO A 248 -4.72 10.63 -23.60
C PRO A 248 -4.43 11.80 -24.54
N HIS A 249 -3.25 11.76 -25.18
CA HIS A 249 -2.76 12.78 -26.12
C HIS A 249 -2.58 14.20 -25.56
N VAL A 250 -2.68 14.40 -24.24
CA VAL A 250 -2.54 15.72 -23.59
C VAL A 250 -1.43 15.72 -22.56
N THR A 251 -1.38 14.72 -21.68
CA THR A 251 -0.37 14.63 -20.60
C THR A 251 0.60 13.48 -20.83
N SER A 252 1.71 13.47 -20.10
CA SER A 252 2.58 12.30 -19.97
C SER A 252 1.88 11.17 -19.20
N SER A 253 2.34 9.94 -19.42
CA SER A 253 1.92 8.76 -18.66
C SER A 253 2.49 8.78 -17.23
N TYR A 254 2.01 7.87 -16.36
CA TYR A 254 2.61 7.67 -15.04
C TYR A 254 4.07 7.19 -15.18
N SER A 255 4.32 6.26 -16.11
CA SER A 255 5.61 5.60 -16.29
C SER A 255 6.66 6.44 -17.02
N ASP A 256 6.29 7.61 -17.57
CA ASP A 256 7.23 8.54 -18.22
C ASP A 256 8.18 9.21 -17.20
N SER A 257 7.74 9.31 -15.94
CA SER A 257 8.57 9.75 -14.81
C SER A 257 9.07 8.55 -14.00
N ARG A 258 10.33 8.59 -13.58
CA ARG A 258 10.90 7.58 -12.68
C ARG A 258 10.90 8.12 -11.26
N ASP A 259 10.21 7.40 -10.38
CA ASP A 259 10.38 7.56 -8.95
C ASP A 259 11.76 7.04 -8.51
N PRO A 260 12.30 7.56 -7.39
CA PRO A 260 13.50 6.98 -6.80
C PRO A 260 13.28 5.51 -6.48
N GLU A 261 14.25 4.66 -6.83
CA GLU A 261 14.22 3.26 -6.40
C GLU A 261 14.22 3.16 -4.89
N GLU A 262 13.55 2.14 -4.35
CA GLU A 262 13.65 1.85 -2.92
C GLU A 262 15.10 1.56 -2.54
N ASP A 263 15.56 2.14 -1.42
CA ASP A 263 16.91 1.93 -0.92
C ASP A 263 17.13 0.44 -0.63
N SER A 264 17.84 -0.26 -1.51
CA SER A 264 18.27 -1.64 -1.27
C SER A 264 19.52 -1.66 -0.38
N ILE A 265 19.49 -2.46 0.68
CA ILE A 265 20.63 -2.59 1.59
C ILE A 265 21.67 -3.50 0.92
N PRO A 266 22.94 -3.07 0.75
CA PRO A 266 23.97 -3.91 0.15
C PRO A 266 24.14 -5.23 0.89
N LEU A 267 24.24 -6.34 0.14
CA LEU A 267 24.32 -7.69 0.70
C LEU A 267 25.46 -7.87 1.72
N CYS A 268 26.62 -7.24 1.49
CA CYS A 268 27.75 -7.27 2.42
C CYS A 268 27.44 -6.59 3.76
N THR A 269 26.62 -5.52 3.74
CA THR A 269 26.16 -4.82 4.94
C THR A 269 25.18 -5.68 5.72
N LEU A 270 24.24 -6.35 5.04
CA LEU A 270 23.30 -7.28 5.69
C LEU A 270 24.01 -8.48 6.31
N LYS A 271 24.96 -9.09 5.61
CA LYS A 271 25.62 -10.32 6.06
C LYS A 271 26.65 -10.13 7.15
N HIS A 272 27.44 -9.05 7.11
CA HIS A 272 28.64 -8.95 7.98
C HIS A 272 28.74 -7.66 8.77
N PHE A 273 28.20 -6.55 8.27
CA PHE A 273 28.44 -5.23 8.85
C PHE A 273 27.16 -4.40 9.05
N PRO A 274 26.13 -4.94 9.74
CA PRO A 274 24.94 -4.17 10.06
C PRO A 274 25.29 -3.05 11.03
N ASN A 275 24.71 -1.86 10.84
CA ASN A 275 24.97 -0.70 11.69
C ASN A 275 23.73 0.10 12.06
N LYS A 276 22.61 -0.17 11.39
CA LYS A 276 21.27 0.31 11.72
C LYS A 276 20.35 -0.87 12.00
N ILE A 277 19.25 -0.61 12.70
CA ILE A 277 18.30 -1.66 13.10
C ILE A 277 17.60 -2.29 11.88
N GLU A 278 17.37 -1.50 10.83
CA GLU A 278 16.77 -1.94 9.57
C GLU A 278 17.57 -3.07 8.91
N HIS A 279 18.90 -3.05 9.05
CA HIS A 279 19.76 -4.11 8.51
C HIS A 279 19.55 -5.42 9.26
N CYS A 280 19.45 -5.35 10.59
CA CYS A 280 19.17 -6.51 11.43
C CYS A 280 17.75 -7.05 11.19
N LEU A 281 16.77 -6.17 10.99
CA LEU A 281 15.39 -6.56 10.68
C LEU A 281 15.29 -7.24 9.31
N GLN A 282 15.96 -6.72 8.29
CA GLN A 282 16.00 -7.34 6.97
C GLN A 282 16.70 -8.70 7.03
N TRP A 283 17.85 -8.80 7.71
CA TRP A 283 18.52 -10.08 7.94
C TRP A 283 17.60 -11.08 8.65
N ALA A 284 16.91 -10.65 9.73
CA ALA A 284 16.01 -11.52 10.48
C ALA A 284 14.83 -12.03 9.61
N ARG A 285 14.28 -11.16 8.75
CA ARG A 285 13.25 -11.53 7.78
C ARG A 285 13.78 -12.56 6.77
N ASP A 286 14.95 -12.32 6.19
CA ASP A 286 15.56 -13.22 5.20
C ASP A 286 15.84 -14.59 5.82
N THR A 287 16.38 -14.62 7.04
CA THR A 287 16.61 -15.85 7.82
C THR A 287 15.30 -16.57 8.12
N PHE A 288 14.25 -15.85 8.52
CA PHE A 288 12.92 -16.45 8.74
C PHE A 288 12.36 -17.09 7.46
N THR A 289 12.37 -16.36 6.34
CA THR A 289 11.91 -16.86 5.04
C THR A 289 12.71 -18.08 4.60
N PHE A 290 14.04 -18.05 4.76
CA PHE A 290 14.88 -19.19 4.44
C PHE A 290 14.51 -20.45 5.24
N MET A 291 14.35 -20.30 6.57
CA MET A 291 14.09 -21.42 7.47
C MET A 291 12.69 -22.02 7.31
N PHE A 292 11.65 -21.19 7.15
CA PHE A 292 10.27 -21.64 7.26
C PHE A 292 9.51 -21.67 5.93
N GLN A 293 10.01 -21.00 4.90
CA GLN A 293 9.38 -21.02 3.58
C GLN A 293 10.24 -21.81 2.60
N VAL A 294 11.50 -21.40 2.38
CA VAL A 294 12.38 -22.03 1.39
C VAL A 294 12.68 -23.48 1.76
N ALA A 295 13.06 -23.75 3.00
CA ALA A 295 13.38 -25.12 3.43
C ALA A 295 12.15 -26.06 3.37
N VAL A 296 10.97 -25.58 3.76
CA VAL A 296 9.72 -26.35 3.74
C VAL A 296 9.26 -26.62 2.30
N GLN A 297 9.25 -25.60 1.44
CA GLN A 297 8.89 -25.74 0.04
C GLN A 297 9.84 -26.69 -0.67
N THR A 298 11.15 -26.53 -0.46
CA THR A 298 12.17 -27.43 -1.02
C THR A 298 11.96 -28.87 -0.58
N LEU A 299 11.59 -29.08 0.70
CA LEU A 299 11.26 -30.41 1.21
C LEU A 299 10.05 -31.03 0.51
N ASN A 300 8.97 -30.27 0.34
CA ASN A 300 7.76 -30.74 -0.34
C ASN A 300 8.00 -31.04 -1.83
N GLU A 301 8.76 -30.20 -2.53
CA GLU A 301 9.17 -30.43 -3.92
C GLU A 301 10.06 -31.68 -4.04
N ALA A 302 11.01 -31.86 -3.13
CA ALA A 302 11.90 -33.01 -3.10
C ALA A 302 11.16 -34.32 -2.85
N GLN A 303 10.02 -34.31 -2.15
CA GLN A 303 9.16 -35.51 -2.01
C GLN A 303 8.54 -35.92 -3.36
N SER A 304 8.25 -34.97 -4.23
CA SER A 304 7.60 -35.23 -5.53
C SER A 304 8.59 -35.65 -6.61
N ASN A 305 9.79 -35.06 -6.65
CA ASN A 305 10.84 -35.39 -7.63
C ASN A 305 12.27 -35.25 -7.06
N PRO A 306 12.73 -36.23 -6.26
CA PRO A 306 13.94 -36.09 -5.43
C PRO A 306 15.25 -35.99 -6.22
N LYS A 307 15.38 -36.75 -7.32
CA LYS A 307 16.66 -36.84 -8.06
C LYS A 307 16.96 -35.56 -8.83
N GLN A 308 15.95 -35.00 -9.50
CA GLN A 308 16.10 -33.77 -10.26
C GLN A 308 16.35 -32.59 -9.33
N ARG A 309 15.53 -32.44 -8.27
CA ARG A 309 15.67 -31.33 -7.32
C ARG A 309 17.02 -31.31 -6.60
N LEU A 310 17.54 -32.48 -6.21
CA LEU A 310 18.85 -32.57 -5.58
C LEU A 310 19.98 -32.14 -6.54
N SER A 311 19.87 -32.50 -7.82
CA SER A 311 20.82 -32.06 -8.84
C SER A 311 20.78 -30.53 -9.03
N ASP A 312 19.59 -29.95 -9.08
CA ASP A 312 19.42 -28.50 -9.25
C ASP A 312 20.02 -27.74 -8.05
N LEU A 313 19.73 -28.19 -6.82
CA LEU A 313 20.26 -27.57 -5.60
C LEU A 313 21.79 -27.57 -5.55
N LEU A 314 22.42 -28.70 -5.89
CA LEU A 314 23.88 -28.86 -5.86
C LEU A 314 24.59 -28.01 -6.92
N ASN A 315 23.96 -27.78 -8.07
CA ASN A 315 24.55 -27.01 -9.15
C ASN A 315 24.41 -25.49 -8.94
N ASP A 316 23.33 -25.06 -8.30
CA ASP A 316 22.95 -23.64 -8.26
C ASP A 316 23.39 -22.90 -6.98
N ASN A 317 23.82 -23.62 -5.94
CA ASN A 317 24.06 -23.05 -4.61
C ASN A 317 25.43 -23.40 -4.03
N PRO A 318 26.03 -22.51 -3.21
CA PRO A 318 27.30 -22.78 -2.55
C PRO A 318 27.15 -23.78 -1.39
N ASP A 319 28.24 -24.48 -1.04
CA ASP A 319 28.25 -25.52 0.00
C ASP A 319 27.71 -25.04 1.35
N GLU A 320 28.12 -23.84 1.80
CA GLU A 320 27.66 -23.27 3.08
C GLU A 320 26.12 -23.09 3.13
N TYR A 321 25.52 -22.73 2.01
CA TYR A 321 24.06 -22.60 1.89
C TYR A 321 23.39 -23.98 1.96
N LEU A 322 23.96 -24.97 1.27
CA LEU A 322 23.46 -26.33 1.24
C LEU A 322 23.54 -27.00 2.61
N GLU A 323 24.64 -26.83 3.35
CA GLU A 323 24.79 -27.36 4.71
C GLU A 323 23.69 -26.85 5.64
N LYS A 324 23.43 -25.53 5.61
CA LYS A 324 22.37 -24.90 6.41
C LYS A 324 20.99 -25.43 6.00
N LEU A 325 20.70 -25.47 4.71
CA LEU A 325 19.43 -25.95 4.17
C LEU A 325 19.16 -27.42 4.56
N PHE A 326 20.12 -28.31 4.32
CA PHE A 326 19.97 -29.73 4.64
C PHE A 326 19.82 -29.97 6.14
N THR A 327 20.56 -29.24 6.98
CA THR A 327 20.43 -29.33 8.44
C THR A 327 19.00 -29.02 8.88
N ILE A 328 18.43 -27.92 8.37
CA ILE A 328 17.04 -27.53 8.68
C ILE A 328 16.06 -28.60 8.17
N MET A 329 16.19 -29.05 6.92
CA MET A 329 15.31 -30.05 6.32
C MET A 329 15.31 -31.38 7.08
N LEU A 330 16.48 -31.86 7.53
CA LEU A 330 16.62 -33.09 8.30
C LEU A 330 15.90 -33.00 9.63
N VAL A 331 16.02 -31.87 10.33
CA VAL A 331 15.32 -31.66 11.60
C VAL A 331 13.81 -31.55 11.38
N LEU A 332 13.36 -30.87 10.33
CA LEU A 332 11.93 -30.79 10.00
C LEU A 332 11.32 -32.18 9.71
N LEU A 333 12.03 -33.03 8.96
CA LEU A 333 11.62 -34.42 8.71
C LEU A 333 11.55 -35.26 9.98
N ASP A 334 12.53 -35.09 10.87
CA ASP A 334 12.56 -35.82 12.14
C ASP A 334 11.44 -35.36 13.08
N VAL A 335 11.14 -34.06 13.12
CA VAL A 335 10.00 -33.49 13.85
C VAL A 335 8.67 -34.06 13.35
N GLN A 336 8.45 -34.17 12.03
CA GLN A 336 7.22 -34.74 11.47
C GLN A 336 6.93 -36.16 11.99
N ARG A 337 7.97 -36.99 12.15
CA ARG A 337 7.88 -38.39 12.58
C ARG A 337 7.82 -38.60 14.10
N SER A 338 7.98 -37.53 14.88
CA SER A 338 8.11 -37.60 16.34
C SER A 338 6.77 -37.49 17.07
N SER A 339 6.70 -38.02 18.30
CA SER A 339 5.55 -37.81 19.20
C SER A 339 5.45 -36.34 19.66
N ARG A 340 4.28 -35.90 20.16
CA ARG A 340 4.05 -34.50 20.57
C ARG A 340 5.11 -33.95 21.54
N ASN A 341 5.53 -34.76 22.52
CA ASN A 341 6.51 -34.34 23.52
C ASN A 341 7.93 -34.27 22.92
N GLU A 342 8.29 -35.22 22.06
CA GLU A 342 9.60 -35.25 21.39
C GLU A 342 9.73 -34.11 20.35
N ARG A 343 8.64 -33.76 19.67
CA ARG A 343 8.62 -32.62 18.73
C ARG A 343 9.08 -31.34 19.41
N LEU A 344 8.55 -31.05 20.60
CA LEU A 344 8.84 -29.83 21.31
C LEU A 344 10.32 -29.77 21.74
N GLN A 345 10.86 -30.89 22.22
CA GLN A 345 12.28 -31.01 22.58
C GLN A 345 13.20 -30.82 21.37
N LYS A 346 12.88 -31.43 20.23
CA LYS A 346 13.67 -31.32 18.99
C LYS A 346 13.65 -29.90 18.42
N LEU A 347 12.49 -29.23 18.48
CA LEU A 347 12.38 -27.84 18.05
C LEU A 347 13.17 -26.88 18.96
N VAL A 348 13.15 -27.11 20.28
CA VAL A 348 13.99 -26.34 21.21
C VAL A 348 15.48 -26.55 20.92
N ALA A 349 15.90 -27.79 20.65
CA ALA A 349 17.28 -28.09 20.26
C ALA A 349 17.69 -27.40 18.95
N LEU A 350 16.78 -27.34 17.96
CA LEU A 350 17.01 -26.59 16.73
C LEU A 350 17.16 -25.09 17.00
N ALA A 351 16.28 -24.51 17.81
CA ALA A 351 16.35 -23.09 18.15
C ALA A 351 17.66 -22.74 18.87
N ASP A 352 18.10 -23.59 19.80
CA ASP A 352 19.40 -23.44 20.47
C ASP A 352 20.57 -23.54 19.48
N PHE A 353 20.55 -24.53 18.58
CA PHE A 353 21.56 -24.69 17.53
C PHE A 353 21.64 -23.44 16.62
N LEU A 354 20.50 -22.89 16.19
CA LEU A 354 20.45 -21.71 15.35
C LEU A 354 20.95 -20.46 16.09
N LEU A 355 20.59 -20.32 17.38
CA LEU A 355 21.04 -19.21 18.21
C LEU A 355 22.56 -19.23 18.37
N GLN A 356 23.13 -20.40 18.68
CA GLN A 356 24.58 -20.58 18.76
C GLN A 356 25.26 -20.31 17.41
N THR A 357 24.66 -20.79 16.31
CA THR A 357 25.23 -20.61 14.98
C THR A 357 25.30 -19.12 14.60
N TYR A 358 24.17 -18.43 14.58
CA TYR A 358 24.08 -17.06 14.06
C TYR A 358 24.63 -15.99 15.02
N PHE A 359 24.39 -16.12 16.33
CA PHE A 359 24.74 -15.06 17.28
C PHE A 359 26.05 -15.29 18.03
N ILE A 360 26.63 -16.49 17.93
CA ILE A 360 27.89 -16.84 18.63
C ILE A 360 28.96 -17.24 17.63
N ASN A 361 28.75 -18.32 16.88
CA ASN A 361 29.78 -18.94 16.04
C ASN A 361 30.14 -18.07 14.84
N GLU A 362 29.15 -17.57 14.10
CA GLU A 362 29.40 -16.68 12.97
C GLU A 362 30.06 -15.36 13.42
N ILE A 363 29.68 -14.82 14.58
CA ILE A 363 30.30 -13.62 15.13
C ILE A 363 31.76 -13.87 15.55
N LYS A 364 32.04 -15.02 16.17
CA LYS A 364 33.42 -15.44 16.48
C LYS A 364 34.25 -15.63 15.22
N GLN A 365 33.69 -16.25 14.18
CA GLN A 365 34.36 -16.43 12.90
C GLN A 365 34.66 -15.09 12.23
N LEU A 366 33.72 -14.14 12.29
CA LEU A 366 33.90 -12.80 11.75
C LEU A 366 35.03 -12.06 12.47
N LEU A 367 35.09 -12.11 13.80
CA LEU A 367 36.16 -11.51 14.60
C LEU A 367 37.51 -12.23 14.42
N HIS A 368 37.50 -13.52 14.11
CA HIS A 368 38.71 -14.26 13.75
C HIS A 368 39.28 -13.77 12.42
N ASN A 369 38.42 -13.61 11.41
CA ASN A 369 38.80 -13.11 10.09
C ASN A 369 39.19 -11.62 10.12
N PHE A 370 38.52 -10.82 10.97
CA PHE A 370 38.74 -9.39 11.14
C PHE A 370 38.88 -9.04 12.63
N PRO A 371 40.10 -9.15 13.20
CA PRO A 371 40.35 -8.84 14.60
C PRO A 371 39.85 -7.44 15.00
N ALA A 372 39.39 -7.28 16.24
CA ALA A 372 38.79 -6.04 16.73
C ALA A 372 39.76 -4.83 16.67
N ASP A 373 41.05 -5.09 16.73
CA ASP A 373 42.15 -4.13 16.66
C ASP A 373 42.78 -4.00 15.27
N LEU A 374 42.19 -4.64 14.24
CA LEU A 374 42.71 -4.63 12.87
C LEU A 374 42.86 -3.20 12.31
N VAL A 375 44.05 -2.92 11.78
CA VAL A 375 44.41 -1.66 11.11
C VAL A 375 44.65 -1.93 9.63
N CYS A 376 44.02 -1.14 8.77
CA CYS A 376 44.17 -1.20 7.31
C CYS A 376 45.54 -0.67 6.87
N GLU A 377 45.95 -0.97 5.64
CA GLU A 377 47.24 -0.54 5.07
C GLU A 377 47.46 0.99 5.09
N ASN A 378 46.37 1.76 5.03
CA ASN A 378 46.38 3.22 5.11
C ASN A 378 46.49 3.78 6.56
N GLY A 379 46.70 2.93 7.56
CA GLY A 379 46.81 3.30 8.98
C GLY A 379 45.47 3.56 9.70
N SER A 380 44.34 3.44 9.00
CA SER A 380 43.01 3.58 9.61
C SER A 380 42.53 2.28 10.25
N ARG A 381 41.69 2.36 11.29
CA ARG A 381 41.09 1.17 11.91
C ARG A 381 40.06 0.54 10.98
N PHE A 382 40.09 -0.78 10.82
CA PHE A 382 39.11 -1.52 10.03
C PHE A 382 37.68 -1.33 10.56
N TRP A 383 37.51 -1.45 11.88
CA TRP A 383 36.26 -1.21 12.59
C TRP A 383 36.09 0.30 12.87
N SER A 384 35.71 1.03 11.82
CA SER A 384 35.43 2.47 11.91
C SER A 384 34.25 2.86 11.02
N GLY A 385 33.64 4.02 11.33
CA GLY A 385 32.48 4.55 10.62
C GLY A 385 31.30 3.56 10.60
N PRO A 386 30.86 3.05 9.43
CA PRO A 386 29.73 2.14 9.31
C PRO A 386 30.01 0.72 9.84
N LYS A 387 31.28 0.35 10.10
CA LYS A 387 31.63 -0.99 10.59
C LYS A 387 31.73 -0.99 12.11
N ARG A 388 30.79 -1.64 12.78
CA ARG A 388 30.74 -1.75 14.24
C ARG A 388 31.34 -3.09 14.66
N PRO A 389 32.36 -3.14 15.54
CA PRO A 389 32.92 -4.40 15.99
C PRO A 389 31.84 -5.17 16.76
N PRO A 390 31.47 -6.39 16.33
CA PRO A 390 30.42 -7.16 16.99
C PRO A 390 30.96 -7.78 18.28
N THR A 391 30.05 -8.30 19.11
CA THR A 391 30.40 -9.09 20.30
C THR A 391 29.59 -10.39 20.25
N PRO A 392 30.24 -11.57 20.34
CA PRO A 392 29.52 -12.83 20.39
C PRO A 392 28.57 -12.84 21.58
N LEU A 393 27.36 -13.34 21.37
CA LEU A 393 26.36 -13.43 22.43
C LEU A 393 26.81 -14.39 23.53
N GLU A 394 26.59 -14.00 24.79
CA GLU A 394 26.73 -14.90 25.94
C GLU A 394 25.37 -15.51 26.29
N LEU A 395 25.30 -16.85 26.33
CA LEU A 395 24.06 -17.55 26.65
C LEU A 395 23.65 -17.31 28.10
N GLN A 396 22.47 -16.75 28.29
CA GLN A 396 21.88 -16.49 29.60
C GLN A 396 20.43 -16.99 29.62
N ILE A 397 20.16 -18.04 30.40
CA ILE A 397 18.84 -18.70 30.47
C ILE A 397 17.73 -17.72 30.94
N CYS A 398 18.08 -16.68 31.68
CA CYS A 398 17.13 -15.68 32.19
C CYS A 398 16.95 -14.47 31.26
N ASP A 399 17.67 -14.41 30.13
CA ASP A 399 17.53 -13.30 29.20
C ASP A 399 16.22 -13.42 28.41
N ALA A 400 15.41 -12.37 28.44
CA ALA A 400 14.07 -12.38 27.86
C ALA A 400 14.09 -12.45 26.32
N GLU A 401 15.12 -11.92 25.66
CA GLU A 401 15.23 -11.94 24.20
C GLU A 401 15.71 -13.30 23.71
N GLN A 402 16.71 -13.90 24.38
CA GLN A 402 17.16 -15.26 24.11
C GLN A 402 16.04 -16.28 24.38
N PHE A 403 15.32 -16.12 25.49
CA PHE A 403 14.15 -16.93 25.78
C PHE A 403 13.05 -16.73 24.74
N ALA A 404 12.78 -15.49 24.31
CA ALA A 404 11.81 -15.23 23.25
C ALA A 404 12.24 -15.83 21.91
N PHE A 405 13.53 -15.79 21.54
CA PHE A 405 14.03 -16.45 20.34
C PHE A 405 13.79 -17.96 20.42
N ILE A 406 14.14 -18.59 21.54
CA ILE A 406 13.99 -20.03 21.75
C ILE A 406 12.51 -20.44 21.85
N ALA A 407 11.65 -19.62 22.47
CA ALA A 407 10.25 -19.95 22.74
C ALA A 407 9.26 -19.47 21.66
N ARG A 408 9.64 -18.48 20.82
CA ARG A 408 8.79 -17.87 19.77
C ARG A 408 9.19 -18.19 18.34
N GLN A 409 10.16 -19.08 18.09
CA GLN A 409 10.21 -19.77 16.78
C GLN A 409 8.80 -20.37 16.51
N PRO A 410 8.35 -20.57 15.26
CA PRO A 410 6.93 -20.77 14.93
C PRO A 410 6.38 -22.14 15.39
N TYR A 411 6.36 -22.38 16.71
CA TYR A 411 5.82 -23.54 17.40
C TYR A 411 4.34 -23.68 17.12
N ASN A 412 3.62 -22.59 16.89
CA ASN A 412 2.17 -22.64 16.66
C ASN A 412 1.77 -22.78 15.18
N HIS A 413 2.57 -22.29 14.23
CA HIS A 413 2.19 -22.37 12.81
C HIS A 413 2.58 -23.71 12.18
N LEU A 414 3.78 -24.23 12.47
CA LEU A 414 4.21 -25.57 12.02
C LEU A 414 3.35 -26.70 12.59
N LEU A 415 2.72 -26.50 13.76
CA LEU A 415 1.80 -27.47 14.38
C LEU A 415 0.37 -27.39 13.83
N ALA A 416 -0.04 -26.27 13.23
CA ALA A 416 -1.38 -26.08 12.71
C ALA A 416 -1.53 -26.56 11.26
N GLU A 417 -0.48 -26.44 10.43
CA GLU A 417 -0.50 -26.84 9.02
C GLU A 417 -0.05 -28.29 8.77
N ALA A 418 0.44 -28.99 9.80
CA ALA A 418 0.84 -30.40 9.71
C ALA A 418 -0.29 -31.39 10.07
N ASN A 419 -1.56 -30.96 10.03
CA ASN A 419 -2.75 -31.81 10.23
C ASN A 419 -3.65 -31.80 9.01
#